data_AF-A0A088Q9F7-F1
#
_entry.id   AF-A0A088Q9F7-F1
#
_cell.length_a   1.000
_cell.length_b   1.000
_cell.length_c   1.000
_cell.angle_alpha   90.00
_cell.angle_beta   90.00
_cell.angle_gamma   90.00
#
_symmetry.space_group_name_H-M   'P 1'
#
loop_
_entity.id
_entity.type
_entity.pdbx_description
1 polymer ?
#
loop_
_entity_poly.entity_id
_entity_poly.type
_entity_poly.pdbx_seq_one_letter_code
_entity_poly.pdbx_strand_id
1 'polypeptide(L)'
;VNFVFPSQLIPGAIVLDVVLLLSGSMQLTAVIGGLGFGLLFYPGNWPMMAPLHLPVEYNGMMMTLADLSGYHYVRTGMPEYIRMVEKGTLRTF
;
A
#
# COMPACT_ATOMS: atom_id res chain seq x y z
N VAL A 1 1.78 -4.19 -16.88
CA VAL A 1 0.96 -3.17 -16.16
C VAL A 1 0.89 -3.46 -14.66
N ASN A 2 0.78 -4.74 -14.26
CA ASN A 2 0.75 -5.20 -12.86
C ASN A 2 1.98 -4.84 -11.99
N PHE A 3 2.98 -4.14 -12.54
CA PHE A 3 4.15 -3.67 -11.80
C PHE A 3 4.09 -2.17 -11.45
N VAL A 4 3.31 -1.38 -12.20
CA VAL A 4 3.29 0.09 -12.13
C VAL A 4 1.87 0.63 -11.94
N PHE A 5 1.01 -0.16 -11.29
CA PHE A 5 -0.35 0.28 -10.99
C PHE A 5 -0.35 1.29 -9.83
N PRO A 6 -1.27 2.26 -9.83
CA PRO A 6 -1.37 3.24 -8.76
C PRO A 6 -2.02 2.66 -7.51
N SER A 7 -1.81 3.31 -6.37
CA SER A 7 -2.57 3.03 -5.15
C SER A 7 -4.04 3.45 -5.29
N GLN A 8 -4.93 2.71 -4.64
CA GLN A 8 -6.35 2.99 -4.58
C GLN A 8 -6.66 3.96 -3.43
N LEU A 9 -7.27 5.11 -3.75
CA LEU A 9 -7.63 6.17 -2.80
C LEU A 9 -9.15 6.39 -2.66
N ILE A 10 -9.93 5.85 -3.60
CA ILE A 10 -11.36 6.13 -3.72
C ILE A 10 -12.15 5.77 -2.46
N PRO A 11 -11.96 4.61 -1.79
CA PRO A 11 -12.74 4.27 -0.60
C PRO A 11 -12.58 5.29 0.53
N GLY A 12 -11.33 5.71 0.80
CA GLY A 12 -11.04 6.72 1.82
C GLY A 12 -11.62 8.09 1.45
N ALA A 13 -11.52 8.48 0.18
CA ALA A 13 -12.08 9.75 -0.30
C ALA A 13 -13.61 9.81 -0.15
N ILE A 14 -14.32 8.73 -0.49
CA ILE A 14 -15.78 8.65 -0.32
C ILE A 14 -16.16 8.83 1.15
N VAL A 15 -15.46 8.13 2.07
CA VAL A 15 -15.76 8.25 3.51
C VAL A 15 -15.49 9.67 4.01
N LEU A 16 -14.40 10.30 3.56
CA LEU A 16 -14.07 11.67 3.92
C LEU A 16 -15.16 12.66 3.47
N ASP A 17 -15.61 12.56 2.21
CA ASP A 17 -16.67 13.40 1.65
C ASP A 17 -18.01 13.18 2.36
N VAL A 18 -18.37 11.92 2.65
CA VAL A 18 -19.61 11.58 3.35
C VAL A 18 -19.59 12.13 4.79
N VAL A 19 -18.47 12.01 5.50
CA VAL A 19 -18.33 12.58 6.85
C VAL A 19 -18.49 14.10 6.81
N LEU A 20 -17.89 14.78 5.84
CA LEU A 20 -18.04 16.22 5.68
C LEU A 20 -19.48 16.61 5.34
N LEU A 21 -20.11 15.88 4.42
CA LEU A 21 -21.48 16.13 4.00
C LEU A 21 -22.49 15.97 5.15
N LEU A 22 -22.34 14.93 5.96
CA LEU A 22 -23.28 14.63 7.05
C LEU A 22 -23.06 15.52 8.29
N SER A 23 -21.80 15.85 8.60
CA SER A 23 -21.49 16.65 9.80
C SER A 23 -21.50 18.15 9.56
N GLY A 24 -21.23 18.61 8.34
CA GLY A 24 -21.04 20.02 8.00
C GLY A 24 -19.87 20.68 8.76
N SER A 25 -19.01 19.91 9.43
CA SER A 25 -17.96 20.42 10.32
C SER A 25 -16.58 19.99 9.85
N MET A 26 -15.70 20.97 9.65
CA MET A 26 -14.31 20.72 9.27
C MET A 26 -13.53 20.02 10.39
N GLN A 27 -13.79 20.36 11.66
CA GLN A 27 -13.13 19.74 12.81
C GLN A 27 -13.49 18.26 12.92
N LEU A 28 -14.77 17.92 12.73
CA LEU A 28 -15.22 16.53 12.79
C LEU A 28 -14.66 15.72 11.61
N THR A 29 -14.65 16.28 10.40
CA THR A 29 -14.02 15.65 9.22
C THR A 29 -12.54 15.43 9.41
N ALA A 30 -11.81 16.39 9.99
CA ALA A 30 -10.38 16.25 10.24
C ALA A 30 -10.07 15.07 11.17
N VAL A 31 -10.88 14.89 12.22
CA VAL A 31 -10.69 13.79 13.17
C VAL A 31 -11.20 12.48 12.60
N ILE A 32 -12.51 12.36 12.32
CA ILE A 32 -13.14 11.09 11.95
C ILE A 32 -12.86 10.73 10.48
N GLY A 33 -13.01 11.70 9.58
CA GLY A 33 -12.72 11.51 8.16
C GLY A 33 -11.23 11.24 7.91
N GLY A 34 -10.34 11.96 8.59
CA GLY A 34 -8.90 11.73 8.54
C GLY A 34 -8.49 10.34 9.05
N LEU A 35 -9.00 9.92 10.21
CA LEU A 35 -8.78 8.57 10.73
C LEU A 35 -9.34 7.49 9.78
N GLY A 36 -10.57 7.69 9.28
CA GLY A 36 -11.19 6.78 8.32
C GLY A 36 -10.38 6.63 7.03
N PHE A 37 -9.88 7.75 6.48
CA PHE A 37 -9.04 7.74 5.28
C PHE A 37 -7.77 6.90 5.49
N GLY A 38 -7.06 7.12 6.60
CA GLY A 38 -5.84 6.38 6.92
C GLY A 38 -6.08 4.89 7.14
N LEU A 39 -7.13 4.52 7.89
CA LEU A 39 -7.45 3.13 8.19
C LEU A 39 -7.95 2.35 6.98
N LEU A 40 -8.65 2.99 6.05
CA LEU A 40 -9.18 2.34 4.85
C LEU A 40 -8.14 2.20 3.73
N PHE A 41 -6.99 2.86 3.83
CA PHE A 41 -5.96 2.84 2.79
C PHE A 41 -5.46 1.41 2.51
N TYR A 42 -4.94 0.71 3.52
CA TYR A 42 -4.40 -0.64 3.31
C TYR A 42 -5.48 -1.68 2.94
N PRO A 43 -6.64 -1.75 3.63
CA PRO A 43 -7.74 -2.64 3.23
C PRO A 43 -8.26 -2.39 1.82
N GLY A 44 -8.33 -1.13 1.38
CA GLY A 44 -8.77 -0.78 0.02
C GLY A 44 -7.79 -1.19 -1.08
N ASN A 45 -6.49 -1.24 -0.76
CA ASN A 45 -5.45 -1.69 -1.69
C ASN A 45 -5.23 -3.21 -1.68
N TRP A 46 -5.55 -3.88 -0.57
CA TRP A 46 -5.24 -5.29 -0.36
C TRP A 46 -5.74 -6.24 -1.46
N PRO A 47 -6.98 -6.14 -2.00
CA PRO A 47 -7.45 -7.06 -3.04
C PRO A 47 -6.59 -7.07 -4.31
N MET A 48 -5.97 -5.94 -4.65
CA MET A 48 -5.04 -5.84 -5.79
C MET A 48 -3.63 -6.32 -5.44
N MET A 49 -3.18 -6.05 -4.21
CA MET A 49 -1.81 -6.38 -3.78
C MET A 49 -1.63 -7.83 -3.34
N ALA A 50 -2.67 -8.47 -2.80
CA ALA A 50 -2.59 -9.80 -2.20
C ALA A 50 -2.01 -10.87 -3.15
N PRO A 51 -2.40 -10.95 -4.43
CA PRO A 51 -1.82 -11.92 -5.36
C PRO A 51 -0.31 -11.76 -5.54
N LEU A 52 0.23 -10.55 -5.38
CA LEU A 52 1.66 -10.27 -5.54
C LEU A 52 2.50 -10.60 -4.29
N HIS A 53 1.85 -10.84 -3.15
CA HIS A 53 2.52 -11.24 -1.90
C HIS A 53 2.64 -12.76 -1.75
N LEU A 54 2.25 -13.54 -2.77
CA LEU A 54 2.44 -14.97 -2.77
C LEU A 54 3.95 -15.32 -2.75
N PRO A 55 4.36 -16.27 -1.87
CA PRO A 55 5.74 -16.72 -1.79
C PRO A 55 6.11 -17.58 -3.00
N VAL A 56 7.34 -17.41 -3.49
CA VAL A 56 7.96 -18.23 -4.54
C VAL A 56 9.41 -18.50 -4.17
N GLU A 57 9.85 -19.74 -4.38
CA GLU A 57 11.26 -20.09 -4.32
C GLU A 57 11.93 -19.73 -5.65
N TYR A 58 12.93 -18.86 -5.62
CA TYR A 58 13.70 -18.45 -6.78
C TYR A 58 15.20 -18.62 -6.48
N ASN A 59 15.86 -19.53 -7.20
CA ASN A 59 17.28 -19.86 -7.01
C ASN A 59 17.66 -20.16 -5.54
N GLY A 60 16.81 -20.88 -4.81
CA GLY A 60 17.03 -21.25 -3.41
C GLY A 60 16.74 -20.15 -2.38
N MET A 61 16.21 -19.00 -2.81
CA MET A 61 15.74 -17.93 -1.91
C MET A 61 14.23 -17.77 -1.99
N MET A 62 13.62 -17.43 -0.86
CA MET A 62 12.19 -17.13 -0.80
C MET A 62 11.96 -15.66 -1.18
N MET A 63 11.17 -15.41 -2.23
CA MET A 63 10.83 -14.08 -2.71
C MET A 63 9.31 -13.96 -2.88
N THR A 64 8.77 -12.75 -2.78
CA THR A 64 7.39 -12.51 -3.21
C THR A 64 7.31 -12.34 -4.73
N LEU A 65 6.14 -12.57 -5.33
CA LEU A 65 5.93 -12.22 -6.75
C LEU A 65 6.18 -10.73 -7.03
N ALA A 66 5.91 -9.85 -6.07
CA ALA A 66 6.22 -8.43 -6.15
C ALA A 66 7.74 -8.18 -6.26
N ASP A 67 8.55 -8.80 -5.41
CA ASP A 67 10.01 -8.67 -5.44
C ASP A 67 10.58 -9.26 -6.74
N LEU A 68 10.05 -10.40 -7.17
CA LEU A 68 10.47 -11.06 -8.40
C LEU A 68 10.18 -10.18 -9.63
N SER A 69 9.03 -9.52 -9.68
CA SER A 69 8.72 -8.58 -10.75
C SER A 69 9.73 -7.41 -10.79
N GLY A 70 10.12 -6.88 -9.63
CA GLY A 70 11.12 -5.82 -9.52
C GLY A 70 12.54 -6.27 -9.86
N TYR A 71 12.83 -7.56 -9.73
CA TYR A 71 14.09 -8.18 -10.12
C TYR A 71 14.18 -8.44 -11.62
N HIS A 72 13.11 -8.98 -12.22
CA HIS A 72 13.08 -9.30 -13.66
C HIS A 72 13.00 -8.05 -14.55
N TYR A 73 12.18 -7.07 -14.18
CA TYR A 73 12.03 -5.84 -14.95
C TYR A 73 13.08 -4.82 -14.53
N VAL A 74 14.23 -4.86 -15.20
CA VAL A 74 15.39 -4.02 -14.90
C VAL A 74 15.03 -2.53 -14.99
N ARG A 75 15.23 -1.83 -13.88
CA ARG A 75 15.08 -0.38 -13.77
C ARG A 75 16.47 0.24 -13.59
N THR A 76 17.01 0.81 -14.66
CA THR A 76 18.40 1.30 -14.73
C THR A 76 18.81 2.26 -13.59
N GLY A 77 17.87 3.07 -13.09
CA GLY A 77 18.08 4.02 -11.98
C GLY A 77 17.48 3.61 -10.63
N MET A 78 17.01 2.36 -10.47
CA MET A 78 16.32 1.90 -9.25
C MET A 78 16.94 0.60 -8.71
N PRO A 79 18.19 0.66 -8.19
CA PRO A 79 18.77 -0.47 -7.48
C PRO A 79 17.98 -0.79 -6.20
N GLU A 80 18.00 -2.04 -5.74
CA GLU A 80 17.15 -2.51 -4.62
C GLU A 80 17.37 -1.73 -3.32
N TYR A 81 18.61 -1.33 -3.03
CA TYR A 81 18.97 -0.70 -1.76
C TYR A 81 18.35 0.70 -1.54
N ILE A 82 17.83 1.36 -2.58
CA ILE A 82 17.14 2.66 -2.42
C ILE A 82 15.69 2.49 -1.96
N ARG A 83 15.18 1.27 -1.93
CA ARG A 83 13.79 0.99 -1.56
C ARG A 83 13.60 1.16 -0.05
N MET A 84 12.73 2.09 0.33
CA MET A 84 12.29 2.31 1.72
C MET A 84 11.08 1.43 2.01
N VAL A 85 11.36 0.17 2.33
CA VAL A 85 10.36 -0.81 2.80
C VAL A 85 10.74 -1.28 4.19
N GLU A 86 9.82 -1.95 4.86
CA GLU A 86 10.11 -2.60 6.12
C GLU A 86 11.27 -3.60 5.98
N LYS A 87 12.22 -3.55 6.91
CA LYS A 87 13.36 -4.48 7.01
C LYS A 87 13.47 -5.13 8.40
N GLY A 88 12.42 -5.02 9.21
CA GLY A 88 12.39 -5.41 10.62
C GLY A 88 13.22 -4.48 11.51
N THR A 89 12.85 -4.39 12.78
CA THR A 89 13.66 -3.75 13.82
C THR A 89 13.65 -4.61 15.09
N LEU A 90 14.58 -4.37 16.01
CA LEU A 90 14.58 -5.07 17.31
C LEU A 90 13.42 -4.69 18.24
N ARG A 91 12.52 -3.80 17.80
CA ARG A 91 11.40 -3.27 18.58
C ARG A 91 10.03 -3.66 18.01
N THR A 92 9.99 -4.28 16.84
CA THR A 92 8.76 -4.75 16.18
C THR A 92 8.46 -6.17 16.64
N PHE A 93 7.18 -6.44 16.93
CA PHE A 93 6.68 -7.76 17.36
C PHE A 93 5.95 -8.46 16.22
#